data_AF-B9TLU4-F1
#
_entry.id   AF-B9TLU4-F1
#
_cell.length_a   1.000
_cell.length_b   1.000
_cell.length_c   1.000
_cell.angle_alpha   90.00
_cell.angle_beta   90.00
_cell.angle_gamma   90.00
#
_symmetry.space_group_name_H-M   'P 1'
#
loop_
_entity.id
_entity.type
_entity.pdbx_description
1 polymer ?
#
loop_
_entity_poly.entity_id
_entity_poly.type
_entity_poly.pdbx_seq_one_letter_code
_entity_poly.pdbx_strand_id
1 'polypeptide(L)'
;MATDKELNDFLESVERRAFKQAAYAVRKDEAALDIVQDAMIKLAEKYGDKPLAELPMLFQRILQNTILDYFRREKVRNTWVSLFGGLGRRDEDDEEFDILASYEAEEGTSAAESSADQVERAETLRLIEEEIQKLPARQREA
;
A
#
# COMPACT_ATOMS: atom_id res chain seq x y z
N MET A 1 -25.72 -21.96 14.79
CA MET A 1 -24.48 -22.39 14.11
C MET A 1 -24.82 -22.54 12.64
N ALA A 2 -23.95 -22.10 11.73
CA ALA A 2 -24.12 -22.40 10.31
C ALA A 2 -23.82 -23.89 10.06
N THR A 3 -24.49 -24.47 9.09
CA THR A 3 -24.17 -25.80 8.56
C THR A 3 -23.02 -25.73 7.55
N ASP A 4 -22.34 -26.84 7.31
CA ASP A 4 -21.25 -26.91 6.31
C ASP A 4 -21.71 -26.44 4.93
N LYS A 5 -22.97 -26.73 4.57
CA LYS A 5 -23.57 -26.27 3.33
C LYS A 5 -23.74 -24.74 3.31
N GLU A 6 -24.28 -24.16 4.38
CA GLU A 6 -24.46 -22.70 4.47
C GLU A 6 -23.13 -21.95 4.48
N LEU A 7 -22.09 -22.51 5.10
CA LEU A 7 -20.74 -21.97 5.03
C LEU A 7 -20.20 -22.01 3.59
N ASN A 8 -20.34 -23.13 2.90
CA ASN A 8 -19.89 -23.27 1.51
C ASN A 8 -20.62 -22.29 0.57
N ASP A 9 -21.95 -22.22 0.68
CA ASP A 9 -22.78 -21.28 -0.09
C ASP A 9 -22.36 -19.81 0.20
N PHE A 10 -22.03 -19.50 1.45
CA PHE A 10 -21.49 -18.19 1.82
C PHE A 10 -20.13 -17.92 1.17
N LEU A 11 -19.18 -18.85 1.26
CA LEU A 11 -17.83 -18.70 0.70
C LEU A 11 -17.87 -18.50 -0.82
N GLU A 12 -18.66 -19.30 -1.52
CA GLU A 12 -18.90 -19.16 -2.97
C GLU A 12 -19.48 -17.79 -3.31
N SER A 13 -20.45 -17.30 -2.52
CA SER A 13 -21.07 -15.99 -2.75
C SER A 13 -20.11 -14.80 -2.61
N VAL A 14 -19.06 -14.92 -1.79
CA VAL A 14 -18.12 -13.82 -1.51
C VAL A 14 -16.81 -13.90 -2.29
N GLU A 15 -16.47 -15.07 -2.85
CA GLU A 15 -15.19 -15.35 -3.53
C GLU A 15 -14.81 -14.27 -4.53
N ARG A 16 -15.68 -14.00 -5.51
CA ARG A 16 -15.38 -13.07 -6.61
C ARG A 16 -15.13 -11.65 -6.11
N ARG A 17 -15.85 -11.22 -5.07
CA ARG A 17 -15.69 -9.88 -4.48
C ARG A 17 -14.40 -9.81 -3.65
N ALA A 18 -14.12 -10.84 -2.86
CA ALA A 18 -12.90 -10.94 -2.06
C ALA A 18 -11.66 -10.92 -2.95
N PHE A 19 -11.69 -11.69 -4.05
CA PHE A 19 -10.61 -11.71 -5.04
C PHE A 19 -10.36 -10.33 -5.65
N LYS A 20 -11.41 -9.64 -6.13
CA LYS A 20 -11.25 -8.28 -6.66
C LYS A 20 -10.66 -7.32 -5.64
N GLN A 21 -11.10 -7.39 -4.39
CA GLN A 21 -10.57 -6.55 -3.31
C GLN A 21 -9.08 -6.84 -3.06
N ALA A 22 -8.70 -8.11 -2.96
CA ALA A 22 -7.31 -8.52 -2.77
C ALA A 22 -6.44 -8.14 -3.98
N ALA A 23 -6.88 -8.42 -5.21
CA ALA A 23 -6.17 -8.09 -6.45
C ALA A 23 -5.95 -6.59 -6.61
N TYR A 24 -6.94 -5.77 -6.27
CA TYR A 24 -6.77 -4.32 -6.27
C TYR A 24 -5.73 -3.85 -5.24
N ALA A 25 -5.71 -4.47 -4.05
CA ALA A 25 -4.75 -4.13 -3.01
C ALA A 25 -3.32 -4.54 -3.38
N VAL A 26 -3.10 -5.77 -3.84
CA VAL A 26 -1.74 -6.34 -3.98
C VAL A 26 -1.18 -6.29 -5.41
N ARG A 27 -2.01 -5.95 -6.41
CA ARG A 27 -1.63 -5.82 -7.84
C ARG A 27 -0.95 -7.07 -8.43
N LYS A 28 -1.22 -8.24 -7.85
CA LYS A 28 -0.66 -9.55 -8.23
C LYS A 28 -1.74 -10.61 -8.07
N ASP A 29 -2.19 -11.21 -9.17
CA ASP A 29 -3.35 -12.10 -9.17
C ASP A 29 -3.12 -13.39 -8.36
N GLU A 30 -1.94 -14.00 -8.48
CA GLU A 30 -1.58 -15.20 -7.71
C GLU A 30 -1.60 -14.92 -6.20
N ALA A 31 -0.99 -13.82 -5.76
CA ALA A 31 -1.00 -13.42 -4.36
C ALA A 31 -2.43 -13.10 -3.87
N ALA A 32 -3.27 -12.54 -4.72
CA ALA A 32 -4.67 -12.28 -4.38
C ALA A 32 -5.46 -13.56 -4.19
N LEU A 33 -5.25 -14.58 -5.04
CA LEU A 33 -5.84 -15.90 -4.87
C LEU A 33 -5.42 -16.53 -3.54
N ASP A 34 -4.12 -16.52 -3.25
CA ASP A 34 -3.58 -17.09 -2.00
C ASP A 34 -4.17 -16.40 -0.75
N ILE A 35 -4.27 -15.08 -0.78
CA ILE A 35 -4.86 -14.29 0.31
C ILE A 35 -6.33 -14.67 0.54
N VAL A 36 -7.11 -14.79 -0.54
CA VAL A 36 -8.52 -15.16 -0.42
C VAL A 36 -8.67 -16.56 0.13
N GLN A 37 -7.91 -17.53 -0.39
CA GLN A 37 -7.97 -18.90 0.09
C GLN A 37 -7.56 -19.02 1.56
N ASP A 38 -6.47 -18.37 1.97
CA ASP A 38 -6.05 -18.33 3.37
C ASP A 38 -7.12 -17.68 4.27
N ALA A 39 -7.81 -16.64 3.80
CA ALA A 39 -8.93 -16.04 4.51
C ALA A 39 -10.13 -17.00 4.65
N MET A 40 -10.47 -17.75 3.60
CA MET A 40 -11.55 -18.74 3.61
C MET A 40 -11.25 -19.90 4.56
N ILE A 41 -10.02 -20.44 4.51
CA ILE A 41 -9.56 -21.51 5.41
C ILE A 41 -9.61 -21.04 6.86
N LYS A 42 -9.07 -19.85 7.17
CA LYS A 42 -9.13 -19.27 8.52
C LYS A 42 -10.55 -19.10 9.03
N LEU A 43 -11.50 -18.73 8.17
CA LEU A 43 -12.90 -18.64 8.55
C LEU A 43 -13.47 -20.02 8.88
N ALA A 44 -13.28 -21.00 8.00
CA ALA A 44 -13.80 -22.35 8.18
C ALA A 44 -13.23 -23.03 9.44
N GLU A 45 -11.92 -22.93 9.68
CA GLU A 45 -11.25 -23.57 10.82
C GLU A 45 -11.60 -22.94 12.17
N LYS A 46 -11.71 -21.60 12.23
CA LYS A 46 -11.81 -20.88 13.51
C LYS A 46 -13.22 -20.39 13.83
N TYR A 47 -14.07 -20.28 12.82
CA TYR A 47 -15.38 -19.63 12.93
C TYR A 47 -16.46 -20.31 12.08
N GLY A 48 -16.21 -21.50 11.52
CA GLY A 48 -17.20 -22.21 10.70
C GLY A 48 -18.47 -22.59 11.47
N ASP A 49 -18.38 -22.72 12.79
CA ASP A 49 -19.49 -23.01 13.70
C ASP A 49 -20.37 -21.78 14.01
N LYS A 50 -19.95 -20.57 13.61
CA LYS A 50 -20.69 -19.34 13.90
C LYS A 50 -22.01 -19.27 13.14
N PRO A 51 -23.02 -18.55 13.66
CA PRO A 51 -24.26 -18.29 12.92
C PRO A 51 -23.98 -17.63 11.56
N LEU A 52 -24.77 -17.98 10.55
CA LEU A 52 -24.62 -17.47 9.18
C LEU A 52 -24.60 -15.92 9.11
N ALA A 53 -25.37 -15.26 9.98
CA ALA A 53 -25.43 -13.80 10.04
C ALA A 53 -24.11 -13.14 10.50
N GLU A 54 -23.23 -13.87 11.20
CA GLU A 54 -21.95 -13.36 11.68
C GLU A 54 -20.80 -13.57 10.68
N LEU A 55 -20.93 -14.58 9.80
CA LEU A 55 -19.88 -14.96 8.83
C LEU A 55 -19.42 -13.80 7.93
N PRO A 56 -20.30 -12.93 7.38
CA PRO A 56 -19.87 -11.81 6.54
C PRO A 56 -18.89 -10.85 7.23
N MET A 57 -19.20 -10.47 8.48
CA MET A 57 -18.38 -9.54 9.25
C MET A 57 -17.04 -10.16 9.66
N LEU A 58 -17.06 -11.43 10.05
CA LEU A 58 -15.86 -12.18 10.39
C LEU A 58 -14.95 -12.35 9.16
N PHE A 59 -15.51 -12.77 8.04
CA PHE A 59 -14.78 -12.95 6.79
C PHE A 59 -14.11 -11.65 6.34
N GLN A 60 -14.82 -10.52 6.37
CA GLN A 60 -14.24 -9.23 5.99
C GLN A 60 -13.04 -8.86 6.87
N ARG A 61 -13.15 -9.11 8.19
CA ARG A 61 -12.05 -8.84 9.13
C ARG A 61 -10.85 -9.74 8.86
N ILE A 62 -11.08 -11.03 8.61
CA ILE A 62 -10.04 -12.00 8.30
C ILE A 62 -9.35 -11.62 6.98
N LEU A 63 -10.11 -11.31 5.92
CA LEU A 63 -9.59 -10.90 4.62
C LEU A 63 -8.67 -9.67 4.74
N GLN A 64 -9.13 -8.63 5.45
CA GLN A 64 -8.32 -7.43 5.69
C GLN A 64 -7.03 -7.74 6.45
N ASN A 65 -7.10 -8.56 7.50
CA ASN A 65 -5.91 -8.97 8.25
C ASN A 65 -4.94 -9.77 7.39
N THR A 66 -5.42 -10.70 6.56
CA THR A 66 -4.57 -11.49 5.67
C THR A 66 -3.88 -10.61 4.60
N ILE A 67 -4.57 -9.60 4.07
CA ILE A 67 -3.95 -8.59 3.17
C ILE A 67 -2.84 -7.80 3.91
N LEU A 68 -3.09 -7.36 5.15
CA LEU A 68 -2.08 -6.66 5.95
C LEU A 68 -0.88 -7.55 6.28
N ASP A 69 -1.11 -8.82 6.59
CA ASP A 69 -0.06 -9.79 6.88
C ASP A 69 0.79 -10.09 5.64
N TYR A 70 0.19 -10.09 4.43
CA TYR A 70 0.92 -10.15 3.18
C TYR A 70 1.93 -9.00 3.06
N PHE A 71 1.48 -7.75 3.22
CA PHE A 71 2.38 -6.59 3.15
C PHE A 71 3.43 -6.58 4.26
N ARG A 72 3.10 -7.05 5.47
CA ARG A 72 4.07 -7.19 6.55
C ARG A 72 5.21 -8.14 6.15
N ARG A 73 4.87 -9.28 5.54
CA ARG A 73 5.86 -10.26 5.05
C ARG A 73 6.65 -9.73 3.86
N GLU A 74 5.99 -9.05 2.92
CA GLU A 74 6.66 -8.46 1.76
C GLU A 74 7.68 -7.39 2.17
N LYS A 75 7.32 -6.51 3.12
CA LYS A 75 8.23 -5.51 3.68
C LYS A 75 9.45 -6.15 4.33
N VAL A 76 9.23 -7.12 5.23
CA VAL A 76 10.33 -7.83 5.90
C VAL A 76 11.25 -8.49 4.86
N ARG A 77 10.68 -9.19 3.87
CA ARG A 77 11.46 -9.82 2.80
C ARG A 77 12.28 -8.79 2.02
N ASN A 78 11.70 -7.66 1.63
CA ASN A 78 12.41 -6.61 0.90
C ASN A 78 13.55 -6.00 1.75
N THR A 79 13.33 -5.80 3.06
CA THR A 79 14.38 -5.34 3.97
C THR A 79 15.53 -6.35 4.08
N TRP A 80 15.25 -7.64 4.19
CA TRP A 80 16.30 -8.67 4.25
C TRP A 80 17.02 -8.85 2.91
N VAL A 81 16.31 -8.80 1.78
CA VAL A 81 16.91 -8.83 0.44
C VAL A 81 17.85 -7.63 0.24
N SER A 82 17.44 -6.43 0.67
CA SER A 82 18.32 -5.24 0.63
C SER A 82 19.56 -5.40 1.51
N LEU A 83 19.40 -5.87 2.76
CA LEU A 83 20.52 -6.03 3.70
C LEU A 83 21.51 -7.13 3.31
N PHE A 84 21.04 -8.24 2.71
CA PHE A 84 21.92 -9.33 2.25
C PHE A 84 22.43 -9.12 0.81
N GLY A 85 21.68 -8.40 -0.03
CA GLY A 85 22.15 -7.96 -1.35
C GLY A 85 23.35 -7.03 -1.26
N GLY A 86 23.41 -6.18 -0.23
CA GLY A 86 24.58 -5.35 0.07
C GLY A 86 25.80 -6.11 0.62
N LEU A 87 25.69 -7.42 0.90
CA LEU A 87 26.79 -8.24 1.45
C LEU A 87 27.25 -9.36 0.50
N GLY A 88 26.60 -9.51 -0.66
CA GLY A 88 26.99 -10.44 -1.71
C GLY A 88 27.86 -9.75 -2.77
N ARG A 89 29.03 -10.32 -3.03
CA ARG A 89 30.04 -9.97 -4.06
C ARG A 89 29.67 -8.84 -5.04
N ARG A 90 30.46 -7.77 -4.96
CA ARG A 90 30.80 -6.88 -6.08
C ARG A 90 31.18 -7.74 -7.29
N ASP A 91 30.31 -7.78 -8.28
CA ASP A 91 30.68 -8.03 -9.66
C ASP A 91 30.40 -6.73 -10.42
N GLU A 92 31.35 -6.35 -11.27
CA GLU A 92 31.75 -4.96 -11.55
C GLU A 92 30.80 -4.11 -12.45
N ASP A 93 29.51 -4.41 -12.58
CA ASP A 93 28.69 -3.70 -13.61
C ASP A 93 27.18 -3.56 -13.33
N ASP A 94 26.72 -3.51 -12.07
CA ASP A 94 25.32 -3.16 -11.80
C ASP A 94 25.20 -2.14 -10.66
N GLU A 95 24.41 -1.11 -10.94
CA GLU A 95 24.20 0.11 -10.16
C GLU A 95 24.07 -0.18 -8.66
N GLU A 96 24.90 0.52 -7.88
CA GLU A 96 24.88 0.53 -6.42
C GLU A 96 23.45 0.81 -5.94
N PHE A 97 22.75 -0.26 -5.53
CA PHE A 97 21.36 -0.17 -5.10
C PHE A 97 21.30 0.62 -3.79
N ASP A 98 21.02 1.92 -3.91
CA ASP A 98 21.06 2.86 -2.80
C ASP A 98 19.83 2.66 -1.90
N ILE A 99 20.10 2.25 -0.66
CA ILE A 99 19.09 2.08 0.38
C ILE A 99 18.40 3.42 0.68
N LEU A 100 19.09 4.55 0.51
CA LEU A 100 18.51 5.89 0.66
C LEU A 100 17.48 6.21 -0.42
N ALA A 101 17.68 5.77 -1.67
CA ALA A 101 16.71 5.99 -2.76
C ALA A 101 15.34 5.33 -2.50
N SER A 102 15.29 4.28 -1.67
CA SER A 102 14.02 3.65 -1.26
C SER A 102 13.28 4.38 -0.13
N TYR A 103 13.98 5.29 0.56
CA TYR A 103 13.45 6.13 1.63
C TYR A 103 13.33 7.61 1.24
N GLU A 104 13.90 8.00 0.10
CA GLU A 104 13.74 9.32 -0.48
C GLU A 104 12.28 9.59 -0.76
N ALA A 105 11.76 10.66 -0.14
CA ALA A 105 10.47 11.20 -0.50
C ALA A 105 10.52 11.63 -1.97
N GLU A 106 9.46 11.36 -2.72
CA GLU A 106 9.35 11.65 -4.14
C GLU A 106 9.76 13.12 -4.41
N GLU A 107 10.68 13.33 -5.35
CA GLU A 107 11.27 14.64 -5.64
C GLU A 107 10.16 15.65 -6.00
N GLY A 108 10.11 16.78 -5.28
CA GLY A 108 9.04 17.78 -5.40
C GLY A 108 7.87 17.62 -4.41
N THR A 109 7.90 16.64 -3.51
CA THR A 109 6.98 16.58 -2.36
C THR A 109 7.52 17.36 -1.17
N SER A 110 6.63 17.91 -0.32
CA SER A 110 7.05 18.63 0.90
C SER A 110 7.82 17.76 1.91
N ALA A 111 7.77 16.44 1.76
CA ALA A 111 8.56 15.50 2.55
C ALA A 111 10.02 15.37 2.06
N ALA A 112 10.31 15.80 0.83
CA ALA A 112 11.65 15.84 0.23
C ALA A 112 12.35 17.20 0.41
N GLU A 113 11.61 18.28 0.70
CA GLU A 113 12.16 19.63 0.85
C GLU A 113 12.89 19.78 2.20
N SER A 114 14.12 20.30 2.17
CA SER A 114 14.82 20.69 3.40
C SER A 114 14.19 21.95 4.01
N SER A 115 14.47 22.20 5.30
CA SER A 115 14.01 23.44 5.94
C SER A 115 14.56 24.70 5.27
N ALA A 116 15.71 24.61 4.59
CA ALA A 116 16.26 25.72 3.82
C ALA A 116 15.46 25.97 2.54
N ASP A 117 15.12 24.90 1.81
CA ASP A 117 14.35 24.99 0.55
C ASP A 117 12.96 25.58 0.79
N GLN A 118 12.32 25.22 1.91
CA GLN A 118 11.01 25.76 2.30
C GLN A 118 11.07 27.28 2.52
N VAL A 119 12.14 27.77 3.16
CA VAL A 119 12.34 29.20 3.43
C VAL A 119 12.66 29.94 2.13
N GLU A 120 13.54 29.41 1.29
CA GLU A 120 13.89 30.01 0.00
C GLU A 120 12.67 30.12 -0.92
N ARG A 121 11.84 29.07 -0.97
CA ARG A 121 10.59 29.07 -1.74
C ARG A 121 9.60 30.11 -1.22
N ALA A 122 9.46 30.23 0.11
CA ALA A 122 8.59 31.23 0.71
C ALA A 122 9.06 32.67 0.40
N GLU A 123 10.36 32.93 0.45
CA GLU A 123 10.93 34.22 0.07
C GLU A 123 10.74 34.52 -1.42
N THR A 124 10.95 33.52 -2.28
CA THR A 124 10.76 33.64 -3.72
C THR A 124 9.30 33.94 -4.07
N LEU A 125 8.34 33.26 -3.45
CA LEU A 125 6.91 33.55 -3.64
C LEU A 125 6.55 34.96 -3.19
N ARG A 126 7.11 35.42 -2.07
CA ARG A 126 6.88 36.79 -1.58
C ARG A 126 7.40 37.83 -2.57
N LEU A 127 8.59 37.61 -3.13
CA LEU A 127 9.18 38.48 -4.16
C LEU A 127 8.33 38.50 -5.44
N ILE A 128 7.85 37.33 -5.88
CA ILE A 128 6.95 37.23 -7.03
C ILE A 128 5.66 38.00 -6.76
N GLU A 129 5.06 37.86 -5.58
CA GLU A 129 3.83 38.57 -5.23
C GLU A 129 4.02 40.09 -5.18
N GLU A 130 5.14 40.57 -4.62
CA GLU A 130 5.51 41.99 -4.62
C GLU A 130 5.67 42.54 -6.06
N GLU A 131 6.26 41.78 -6.97
CA GLU A 131 6.41 42.18 -8.38
C GLU A 131 5.09 42.10 -9.14
N ILE A 132 4.25 41.08 -8.90
CA ILE A 132 2.91 40.97 -9.48
C ILE A 132 2.04 42.16 -9.05
N GLN A 133 2.15 42.63 -7.80
CA GLN A 133 1.41 43.80 -7.33
C GLN A 133 1.77 45.09 -8.09
N LYS A 134 2.98 45.18 -8.64
CA LYS A 134 3.43 46.32 -9.45
C LYS A 134 2.90 46.28 -10.89
N LEU A 135 2.33 45.16 -11.34
CA LEU A 135 1.81 45.02 -12.71
C LEU A 135 0.41 45.66 -12.88
N PRO A 136 0.11 46.21 -14.08
CA PRO A 136 -1.23 46.74 -14.41
C PRO A 136 -2.33 45.67 -14.29
N ALA A 137 -3.55 46.08 -13.93
CA ALA A 137 -4.67 45.19 -13.62
C ALA A 137 -4.96 44.09 -14.68
N ARG A 138 -4.79 44.40 -15.97
CA ARG A 138 -5.02 43.43 -17.06
C ARG A 138 -4.05 42.24 -17.08
N GLN A 139 -2.89 42.35 -16.42
CA GLN A 139 -1.88 41.28 -16.34
C GLN A 139 -1.92 40.52 -15.01
N ARG A 140 -2.74 40.97 -14.04
CA ARG A 140 -2.90 40.32 -12.73
C ARG A 140 -4.02 39.28 -12.69
N GLU A 141 -4.88 39.24 -13.71
CA GLU A 141 -6.08 38.39 -13.78
C GLU A 141 -5.95 37.21 -14.77
N ALA A 142 -4.83 37.06 -15.47
CA ALA A 142 -4.55 35.96 -16.39
C ALA A 142 -3.71 34.87 -15.69
#